data_AF-A0A522P690-F1
#
_entry.id   AF-A0A522P690-F1
#
_cell.length_a   1.000
_cell.length_b   1.000
_cell.length_c   1.000
_cell.angle_alpha   90.00
_cell.angle_beta   90.00
_cell.angle_gamma   90.00
#
_symmetry.space_group_name_H-M   'P 1'
#
loop_
_entity.id
_entity.type
_entity.pdbx_description
1 polymer ?
#
loop_
_entity_poly.entity_id
_entity_poly.type
_entity_poly.pdbx_seq_one_letter_code
_entity_poly.pdbx_strand_id
1 'polypeptide(L)'
;MPRPLKDASVRKRRNKATTRAFLAADHDIEAPPLPEGFDWHPLSRKWWAELWESPMAPEYVDVDINGLYRVAVLTNDFYAATTAKERAFAQVRLEKADAEYGLNPLARRRLEWQIEQTEDAQRRGRRRRAAERAVAAPVAPTDDPRLRLVKGAQ
;
A
#
# COMPACT_ATOMS: atom_id res chain seq x y z
N MET A 1 -20.38 36.61 13.87
CA MET A 1 -20.01 35.69 14.97
C MET A 1 -19.65 34.32 14.38
N PRO A 2 -18.48 33.73 14.71
CA PRO A 2 -18.12 32.40 14.22
C PRO A 2 -18.99 31.33 14.91
N ARG A 3 -19.35 30.25 14.19
CA ARG A 3 -20.17 29.18 14.77
C ARG A 3 -19.40 28.39 15.83
N PRO A 4 -20.02 28.03 16.95
CA PRO A 4 -19.38 27.22 17.99
C PRO A 4 -19.04 25.81 17.48
N LEU A 5 -17.89 25.31 17.91
CA LEU A 5 -17.37 24.00 17.50
C LEU A 5 -18.25 22.89 18.08
N LYS A 6 -18.62 21.90 17.26
CA LYS A 6 -19.50 20.78 17.67
C LYS A 6 -18.98 20.10 18.94
N ASP A 7 -19.87 19.69 19.83
CA ASP A 7 -19.54 19.03 21.10
C ASP A 7 -18.70 17.75 20.90
N ALA A 8 -17.70 17.52 21.74
CA ALA A 8 -16.76 16.40 21.63
C ALA A 8 -17.47 15.03 21.65
N SER A 9 -18.56 14.91 22.39
CA SER A 9 -19.39 13.69 22.46
C SER A 9 -20.09 13.35 21.13
N VAL A 10 -20.28 14.34 20.26
CA VAL A 10 -20.96 14.22 18.96
C VAL A 10 -19.95 14.17 17.80
N ARG A 11 -18.65 14.41 18.07
CA ARG A 11 -17.57 14.27 17.09
C ARG A 11 -17.27 12.80 16.81
N LYS A 12 -18.15 12.12 16.08
CA LYS A 12 -17.82 10.82 15.48
C LYS A 12 -17.04 11.06 14.18
N ARG A 13 -15.76 10.68 14.15
CA ARG A 13 -14.98 10.64 12.91
C ARG A 13 -15.51 9.50 12.05
N ARG A 14 -16.48 9.78 11.19
CA ARG A 14 -17.11 8.80 10.30
C ARG A 14 -16.25 8.60 9.04
N ASN A 15 -15.03 8.10 9.21
CA ASN A 15 -14.26 7.52 8.11
C ASN A 15 -14.38 5.99 8.21
N LYS A 16 -15.61 5.47 8.10
CA LYS A 16 -15.80 4.03 7.90
C LYS A 16 -15.96 3.83 6.40
N ALA A 17 -14.87 3.46 5.74
CA ALA A 17 -14.88 3.00 4.36
C ALA A 17 -15.77 1.77 4.26
N THR A 18 -16.91 1.90 3.59
CA THR A 18 -17.88 0.81 3.38
C THR A 18 -17.67 0.10 2.04
N THR A 19 -16.74 0.57 1.22
CA THR A 19 -16.45 0.17 -0.17
C THR A 19 -15.21 -0.72 -0.31
N ARG A 20 -14.76 -1.31 0.80
CA ARG A 20 -13.52 -2.07 0.85
C ARG A 20 -13.61 -3.38 0.06
N ALA A 21 -12.83 -3.50 -1.01
CA ALA A 21 -12.67 -4.76 -1.73
C ALA A 21 -11.63 -5.65 -1.00
N PHE A 22 -12.03 -6.90 -0.72
CA PHE A 22 -11.12 -7.94 -0.26
C PHE A 22 -10.69 -8.78 -1.45
N LEU A 23 -9.40 -8.76 -1.74
CA LEU A 23 -8.81 -9.43 -2.89
C LEU A 23 -8.27 -10.79 -2.46
N ALA A 24 -8.89 -11.86 -2.95
CA ALA A 24 -8.42 -13.22 -2.77
C ALA A 24 -7.20 -13.47 -3.65
N ALA A 25 -6.27 -14.29 -3.16
CA ALA A 25 -5.05 -14.61 -3.89
C ALA A 25 -5.24 -15.67 -4.98
N ASP A 26 -6.38 -16.36 -4.97
CA ASP A 26 -6.70 -17.41 -5.94
C ASP A 26 -7.67 -16.85 -6.99
N HIS A 27 -7.30 -16.95 -8.26
CA HIS A 27 -8.12 -16.56 -9.40
C HIS A 27 -7.64 -17.26 -10.68
N ASP A 28 -8.55 -17.40 -11.66
CA ASP A 28 -8.25 -18.02 -12.96
C ASP A 28 -7.99 -16.99 -14.08
N ILE A 29 -7.70 -15.73 -13.73
CA ILE A 29 -7.40 -14.69 -14.73
C ILE A 29 -6.08 -15.01 -15.43
N GLU A 30 -6.14 -15.16 -16.75
CA GLU A 30 -4.96 -15.32 -17.59
C GLU A 30 -4.37 -13.95 -17.97
N ALA A 31 -3.03 -13.87 -17.99
CA ALA A 31 -2.33 -12.67 -18.42
C ALA A 31 -2.57 -12.42 -19.92
N PRO A 32 -3.07 -11.23 -20.33
CA PRO A 32 -3.09 -10.83 -21.72
C PRO A 32 -1.66 -10.83 -22.29
N PRO A 33 -1.49 -11.12 -23.60
CA PRO A 33 -0.18 -11.03 -24.22
C PRO A 33 0.35 -9.59 -24.16
N LEU A 34 1.65 -9.43 -23.92
CA LEU A 34 2.29 -8.12 -24.07
C LEU A 34 2.19 -7.64 -25.54
N PRO A 35 2.05 -6.33 -25.78
CA PRO A 35 2.00 -5.78 -27.13
C PRO A 35 3.18 -6.20 -27.99
N GLU A 36 2.91 -6.51 -29.26
CA GLU A 36 3.92 -6.81 -30.26
C GLU A 36 4.72 -5.56 -30.67
N GLY A 37 5.89 -5.77 -31.29
CA GLY A 37 6.73 -4.69 -31.82
C GLY A 37 7.70 -4.06 -30.83
N PHE A 38 7.80 -4.59 -29.60
CA PHE A 38 8.75 -4.15 -28.58
C PHE A 38 9.76 -5.23 -28.24
N ASP A 39 11.02 -4.83 -28.00
CA ASP A 39 11.99 -5.70 -27.35
C ASP A 39 11.81 -5.62 -25.83
N TRP A 40 11.03 -6.57 -25.31
CA TRP A 40 10.69 -6.64 -23.90
C TRP A 40 11.85 -7.17 -23.06
N HIS A 41 12.36 -6.32 -22.18
CA HIS A 41 13.36 -6.66 -21.17
C HIS A 41 12.84 -7.81 -20.27
N PRO A 42 13.69 -8.78 -19.87
CA PRO A 42 13.27 -9.94 -19.08
C PRO A 42 12.56 -9.59 -17.77
N LEU A 43 13.01 -8.54 -17.07
CA LEU A 43 12.37 -8.07 -15.84
C LEU A 43 10.98 -7.47 -16.09
N SER A 44 10.74 -6.86 -17.25
CA SER A 44 9.42 -6.34 -17.63
C SER A 44 8.44 -7.46 -17.91
N ARG A 45 8.88 -8.52 -18.60
CA ARG A 45 8.05 -9.73 -18.82
C ARG A 45 7.68 -10.40 -17.51
N LYS A 46 8.68 -10.54 -16.62
CA LYS A 46 8.46 -11.08 -15.28
C LYS A 46 7.46 -10.23 -14.50
N TRP A 47 7.64 -8.91 -14.47
CA TRP A 47 6.71 -8.01 -13.80
C TRP A 47 5.30 -8.11 -14.36
N TRP A 48 5.14 -8.25 -15.68
CA TRP A 48 3.82 -8.42 -16.30
C TRP A 48 3.15 -9.71 -15.85
N ALA A 49 3.88 -10.83 -15.82
CA ALA A 49 3.36 -12.09 -15.29
C ALA A 49 2.95 -11.96 -13.82
N GLU A 50 3.82 -11.38 -12.97
CA GLU A 50 3.54 -11.18 -11.54
C GLU A 50 2.34 -10.26 -11.29
N LEU A 51 2.09 -9.27 -12.16
CA LEU A 51 0.91 -8.42 -12.08
C LEU A 51 -0.38 -9.23 -12.25
N TRP A 52 -0.42 -10.09 -13.27
CA TRP A 52 -1.59 -10.90 -13.58
C TRP A 52 -1.75 -12.12 -12.69
N GLU A 53 -0.69 -12.58 -12.03
CA GLU A 53 -0.75 -13.55 -10.91
C GLU A 53 -1.17 -12.90 -9.58
N SER A 54 -1.25 -11.57 -9.53
CA SER A 54 -1.53 -10.87 -8.29
C SER A 54 -3.03 -10.90 -7.94
N PRO A 55 -3.39 -10.83 -6.64
CA PRO A 55 -4.78 -10.70 -6.20
C PRO A 55 -5.55 -9.52 -6.82
N MET A 56 -4.87 -8.56 -7.44
CA MET A 56 -5.46 -7.39 -8.09
C MET A 56 -5.99 -7.70 -9.49
N ALA A 57 -5.51 -8.76 -10.14
CA ALA A 57 -5.83 -9.06 -11.53
C ALA A 57 -7.35 -9.12 -11.82
N PRO A 58 -8.21 -9.71 -10.96
CA PRO A 58 -9.65 -9.77 -11.19
C PRO A 58 -10.37 -8.42 -11.13
N GLU A 59 -9.74 -7.38 -10.58
CA GLU A 59 -10.34 -6.05 -10.45
C GLU A 59 -10.18 -5.20 -11.71
N TYR A 60 -9.25 -5.57 -12.61
CA TYR A 60 -9.05 -4.85 -13.85
C TYR A 60 -10.12 -5.23 -14.87
N VAL A 61 -10.71 -4.23 -15.53
CA VAL A 61 -11.63 -4.45 -16.64
C VAL A 61 -10.90 -4.33 -17.98
N ASP A 62 -11.50 -4.83 -19.07
CA ASP A 62 -10.87 -4.86 -20.40
C ASP A 62 -10.30 -3.51 -20.86
N VAL A 63 -10.97 -2.41 -20.52
CA VAL A 63 -10.50 -1.06 -20.89
C VAL A 63 -9.23 -0.65 -20.14
N ASP A 64 -9.03 -1.15 -18.91
CA ASP A 64 -7.85 -0.86 -18.09
C ASP A 64 -6.58 -1.48 -18.70
N ILE A 65 -6.73 -2.59 -19.43
CA ILE A 65 -5.61 -3.29 -20.09
C ILE A 65 -4.83 -2.34 -21.00
N ASN A 66 -5.51 -1.46 -21.73
CA ASN A 66 -4.87 -0.46 -22.59
C ASN A 66 -3.96 0.50 -21.79
N GLY A 67 -4.40 0.85 -20.58
CA GLY A 67 -3.61 1.65 -19.65
C GLY A 67 -2.45 0.87 -19.05
N LEU A 68 -2.69 -0.38 -18.68
CA LEU A 68 -1.66 -1.28 -18.18
C LEU A 68 -0.57 -1.56 -19.22
N TYR A 69 -0.88 -1.59 -20.52
CA TYR A 69 0.13 -1.64 -21.59
C TYR A 69 1.05 -0.41 -21.58
N ARG A 70 0.50 0.79 -21.32
CA ARG A 70 1.34 2.00 -21.19
C ARG A 70 2.27 1.89 -19.98
N VAL A 71 1.79 1.33 -18.87
CA VAL A 71 2.64 1.04 -17.70
C VAL A 71 3.72 0.03 -18.07
N ALA A 72 3.37 -1.04 -18.79
CA ALA A 72 4.33 -2.05 -19.23
C ALA A 72 5.46 -1.45 -20.07
N VAL A 73 5.14 -0.61 -21.05
CA VAL A 73 6.15 0.09 -21.87
C VAL A 73 7.06 0.96 -20.99
N LEU A 74 6.52 1.70 -20.01
CA LEU A 74 7.33 2.52 -19.11
C LEU A 74 8.23 1.68 -18.17
N THR A 75 7.72 0.54 -17.70
CA THR A 75 8.52 -0.46 -16.97
C THR A 75 9.66 -0.99 -17.85
N ASN A 76 9.38 -1.22 -19.14
CA ASN A 76 10.39 -1.63 -20.11
C ASN A 76 11.47 -0.57 -20.31
N ASP A 77 11.07 0.67 -20.55
CA ASP A 77 11.98 1.80 -20.70
C ASP A 77 12.87 1.96 -19.46
N PHE A 78 12.31 1.78 -18.26
CA PHE A 78 13.08 1.86 -17.01
C PHE A 78 14.16 0.79 -16.91
N TYR A 79 13.84 -0.46 -17.26
CA TYR A 79 14.81 -1.55 -17.19
C TYR A 79 15.82 -1.52 -18.33
N ALA A 80 15.38 -1.18 -19.54
CA ALA A 80 16.22 -1.11 -20.74
C ALA A 80 17.12 0.15 -20.78
N ALA A 81 16.83 1.18 -19.98
CA ALA A 81 17.63 2.39 -19.93
C ALA A 81 19.12 2.12 -19.68
N THR A 82 19.97 2.61 -20.58
CA THR A 82 21.43 2.40 -20.50
C THR A 82 22.14 3.50 -19.69
N THR A 83 21.47 4.64 -19.50
CA THR A 83 21.98 5.75 -18.71
C THR A 83 21.13 6.05 -17.48
N ALA A 84 21.74 6.63 -16.44
CA ALA A 84 21.04 7.07 -15.24
C ALA A 84 19.98 8.14 -15.55
N LYS A 85 20.26 9.02 -16.53
CA LYS A 85 19.35 10.09 -16.96
C LYS A 85 18.09 9.51 -17.60
N GLU A 86 18.22 8.61 -18.56
CA GLU A 86 17.08 7.93 -19.20
C GLU A 86 16.23 7.18 -18.17
N ARG A 87 16.90 6.46 -17.26
CA ARG A 87 16.23 5.71 -16.19
C ARG A 87 15.42 6.63 -15.28
N ALA A 88 15.97 7.78 -14.90
CA ALA A 88 15.26 8.77 -14.10
C ALA A 88 14.04 9.35 -14.84
N PHE A 89 14.14 9.59 -16.15
CA PHE A 89 12.99 10.04 -16.96
C PHE A 89 11.89 8.99 -17.06
N ALA A 90 12.25 7.71 -17.23
CA ALA A 90 11.28 6.62 -17.23
C ALA A 90 10.60 6.48 -15.86
N GLN A 91 11.37 6.54 -14.78
CA GLN A 91 10.87 6.43 -13.39
C GLN A 91 9.77 7.45 -13.09
N VAL A 92 9.99 8.74 -13.42
CA VAL A 92 9.01 9.80 -13.13
C VAL A 92 7.68 9.56 -13.86
N ARG A 93 7.73 9.03 -15.09
CA ARG A 93 6.52 8.69 -15.85
C ARG A 93 5.84 7.45 -15.29
N LEU A 94 6.63 6.45 -14.90
CA LEU A 94 6.16 5.20 -14.33
C LEU A 94 5.41 5.44 -13.00
N GLU A 95 5.99 6.20 -12.08
CA GLU A 95 5.35 6.53 -10.78
C GLU A 95 4.00 7.24 -10.92
N LYS A 96 3.82 8.02 -12.00
CA LYS A 96 2.54 8.65 -12.27
C LYS A 96 1.52 7.64 -12.79
N ALA A 97 1.92 6.79 -13.73
CA ALA A 97 1.05 5.82 -14.37
C ALA A 97 0.67 4.67 -13.41
N ASP A 98 1.61 4.20 -12.59
CA ASP A 98 1.42 3.05 -11.70
C ASP A 98 0.38 3.30 -10.59
N ALA A 99 0.19 4.57 -10.24
CA ALA A 99 -0.65 5.00 -9.13
C ALA A 99 -2.15 4.87 -9.47
N GLU A 100 -2.50 4.92 -10.75
CA GLU A 100 -3.88 4.79 -11.23
C GLU A 100 -4.38 3.35 -11.12
N TYR A 101 -3.47 2.36 -11.17
CA TYR A 101 -3.79 0.93 -11.23
C TYR A 101 -3.48 0.15 -9.94
N GLY A 102 -3.22 0.83 -8.82
CA GLY A 102 -2.98 0.14 -7.54
C GLY A 102 -1.62 -0.58 -7.46
N LEU A 103 -0.65 -0.23 -8.29
CA LEU A 103 0.60 -0.98 -8.38
C LEU A 103 1.58 -0.65 -7.23
N ASN A 104 1.45 0.53 -6.62
CA ASN A 104 2.19 0.90 -5.42
C ASN A 104 1.33 0.79 -4.13
N PRO A 105 1.95 0.63 -2.95
CA PRO A 105 1.20 0.45 -1.69
C PRO A 105 0.25 1.61 -1.34
N LEU A 106 0.61 2.84 -1.70
CA LEU A 106 -0.22 4.01 -1.44
C LEU A 106 -1.46 4.02 -2.34
N ALA A 107 -1.30 3.64 -3.60
CA ALA A 107 -2.37 3.49 -4.58
C ALA A 107 -3.37 2.40 -4.14
N ARG A 108 -2.90 1.21 -3.73
CA ARG A 108 -3.80 0.16 -3.17
C ARG A 108 -4.63 0.67 -2.01
N ARG A 109 -4.00 1.43 -1.11
CA ARG A 109 -4.70 2.03 0.03
C ARG A 109 -5.74 3.06 -0.41
N ARG A 110 -5.46 3.85 -1.47
CA ARG A 110 -6.40 4.84 -2.03
C ARG A 110 -7.59 4.18 -2.72
N LEU A 111 -7.36 3.06 -3.40
CA LEU A 111 -8.41 2.20 -3.98
C LEU A 111 -9.16 1.37 -2.92
N GLU A 112 -8.77 1.50 -1.65
CA GLU A 112 -9.30 0.72 -0.52
C GLU A 112 -9.11 -0.80 -0.67
N TRP A 113 -8.24 -1.24 -1.57
CA TRP A 113 -7.93 -2.64 -1.81
C TRP A 113 -7.22 -3.26 -0.61
N GLN A 114 -7.81 -4.33 -0.08
CA GLN A 114 -7.18 -5.19 0.91
C GLN A 114 -6.87 -6.54 0.32
N ILE A 115 -5.58 -6.80 0.13
CA ILE A 115 -5.10 -8.13 -0.20
C ILE A 115 -5.27 -9.01 1.02
N GLU A 116 -5.98 -10.13 0.87
CA GLU A 116 -6.10 -11.12 1.91
C GLU A 116 -4.70 -11.65 2.25
N GLN A 117 -4.27 -11.40 3.48
CA GLN A 117 -2.98 -11.88 3.94
C GLN A 117 -3.11 -13.37 4.24
N THR A 118 -2.22 -14.17 3.65
CA THR A 118 -2.06 -15.59 3.99
C THR A 118 -1.95 -15.77 5.50
N GLU A 119 -2.42 -16.91 6.01
CA GLU A 119 -2.46 -17.18 7.45
C GLU A 119 -1.12 -16.94 8.15
N ASP A 120 -0.01 -17.21 7.47
CA ASP A 120 1.34 -17.02 8.00
C ASP A 120 1.75 -15.57 8.12
N ALA A 121 1.37 -14.71 7.17
CA ALA A 121 1.54 -13.27 7.28
C ALA A 121 0.73 -12.72 8.46
N GLN A 122 -0.51 -13.22 8.65
CA GLN A 122 -1.31 -12.84 9.81
C GLN A 122 -0.71 -13.34 11.13
N ARG A 123 -0.20 -14.59 11.17
CA ARG A 123 0.51 -15.18 12.33
C ARG A 123 1.71 -14.32 12.73
N ARG A 124 2.55 -13.93 11.77
CA ARG A 124 3.71 -13.05 12.02
C ARG A 124 3.28 -11.69 12.56
N GLY A 125 2.24 -11.09 11.99
CA GLY A 125 1.68 -9.82 12.46
C GLY A 125 1.12 -9.90 13.88
N ARG A 126 0.43 -11.00 14.23
CA ARG A 126 -0.04 -11.25 15.61
C ARG A 126 1.11 -11.37 16.60
N ARG A 127 2.17 -12.12 16.25
CA ARG A 127 3.37 -12.28 17.09
C ARG A 127 4.07 -10.95 17.34
N ARG A 128 4.27 -10.12 16.32
CA ARG A 128 4.87 -8.79 16.46
C ARG A 128 4.07 -7.89 17.39
N ARG A 129 2.75 -7.80 17.20
CA ARG A 129 1.86 -7.00 18.06
C ARG A 129 1.82 -7.49 19.51
N ALA A 130 1.91 -8.80 19.73
CA ALA A 130 1.99 -9.38 21.07
C ALA A 130 3.32 -9.01 21.76
N ALA A 131 4.44 -9.04 21.02
CA ALA A 131 5.74 -8.61 21.54
C ALA A 131 5.76 -7.11 21.87
N GLU A 132 5.22 -6.25 20.99
CA GLU A 132 5.10 -4.80 21.24
C GLU A 132 4.23 -4.49 22.47
N ARG A 133 3.13 -5.24 22.68
CA ARG A 133 2.30 -5.13 23.90
C ARG A 133 3.02 -5.59 25.17
N ALA A 134 3.86 -6.63 25.08
CA ALA A 134 4.64 -7.11 26.21
C ALA A 134 5.71 -6.09 26.63
N VAL A 135 6.31 -5.38 25.66
CA VAL A 135 7.28 -4.29 25.94
C VAL A 135 6.58 -3.03 26.47
N ALA A 136 5.35 -2.76 26.04
CA ALA A 136 4.55 -1.62 26.51
C ALA A 136 3.81 -1.88 27.84
N ALA A 137 4.00 -3.04 28.47
CA ALA A 137 3.49 -3.27 29.82
C ALA A 137 4.08 -2.21 30.77
N PRO A 138 3.28 -1.60 31.66
CA PRO A 138 3.76 -0.54 32.52
C PRO A 138 4.88 -1.10 33.41
N VAL A 139 6.09 -0.56 33.24
CA VAL A 139 7.15 -0.73 34.22
C VAL A 139 6.60 -0.16 35.53
N ALA A 140 6.59 -0.98 36.58
CA ALA A 140 6.18 -0.54 37.91
C ALA A 140 6.87 0.79 38.24
N PRO A 141 6.16 1.78 38.83
CA PRO A 141 6.72 3.11 39.01
C PRO A 141 7.95 3.02 39.91
N THR A 142 9.14 3.07 39.30
CA THR A 142 10.38 3.39 39.99
C THR A 142 10.21 4.78 40.58
N ASP A 143 10.41 4.86 41.89
CA ASP A 143 10.37 6.03 42.76
C ASP A 143 10.90 7.30 42.07
N ASP A 144 10.01 8.06 41.42
CA ASP A 144 10.37 9.27 40.66
C ASP A 144 10.63 10.42 41.64
N PRO A 145 11.88 10.91 41.77
CA PRO A 145 12.23 11.95 42.72
C PRO A 145 11.50 13.28 42.45
N ARG A 146 10.88 13.48 41.28
CA ARG A 146 10.10 14.68 40.95
C ARG A 146 8.75 14.75 41.68
N LEU A 147 8.21 13.62 42.14
CA LEU A 147 6.94 13.59 42.88
C LEU A 147 7.08 14.01 44.35
N ARG A 148 8.30 14.19 44.87
CA ARG A 148 8.57 14.53 46.28
C ARG A 148 8.50 16.02 46.59
N LEU A 149 8.57 16.89 45.58
CA LEU A 149 8.66 18.34 45.77
C LEU A 149 7.32 19.07 46.00
N VAL A 150 6.18 18.36 45.93
CA VAL A 150 4.84 18.98 46.06
C VAL A 150 4.34 19.03 47.52
N LYS A 151 5.01 18.36 48.48
CA LYS A 151 4.57 18.30 49.89
C LYS A 151 5.39 19.15 50.85
N GLY A 152 5.71 20.38 50.49
CA GLY A 152 6.49 21.28 51.33
C GLY A 152 6.18 22.75 51.10
N ALA A 153 4.91 23.14 51.21
CA ALA A 153 4.51 24.54 51.35
C ALA A 153 3.16 24.61 52.09
N GLN A 154 3.23 24.65 53.42
CA GLN A 154 2.23 25.23 54.30
C GLN A 154 2.95 26.21 55.22
#